data_AF-A0A9E0LNI9-F1
#
_entry.id   AF-A0A9E0LNI9-F1
#
_cell.length_a   1.000
_cell.length_b   1.000
_cell.length_c   1.000
_cell.angle_alpha   90.00
_cell.angle_beta   90.00
_cell.angle_gamma   90.00
#
_symmetry.space_group_name_H-M   'P 1'
#
loop_
_entity.id
_entity.type
_entity.pdbx_description
1 polymer ?
#
loop_
_entity_poly.entity_id
_entity_poly.type
_entity_poly.pdbx_seq_one_letter_code
_entity_poly.pdbx_strand_id
1 'polypeptide(L)' 'MEEMQKKLDQTRAEFHRAVEAKNKAEQDAAWANYMTVLFQAQAYNKIHGTEIRHTL' A
#
# COMPACT_ATOMS: atom_id res chain seq x y z
N MET A 1 6.73 -4.44 11.96
CA MET A 1 6.45 -5.42 10.90
C MET A 1 4.95 -5.60 10.66
N GLU A 2 4.20 -6.15 11.62
CA GLU A 2 2.76 -6.43 11.45
C GLU A 2 1.92 -5.18 11.14
N GLU A 3 2.23 -4.04 11.77
CA GLU A 3 1.55 -2.77 11.50
C GLU A 3 1.79 -2.21 10.09
N MET A 4 3.00 -2.42 9.55
CA MET A 4 3.38 -1.93 8.22
C MET A 4 2.69 -2.75 7.13
N GLN A 5 2.65 -4.08 7.33
CA GLN A 5 1.91 -5.00 6.46
C GLN A 5 0.42 -4.65 6.49
N LYS A 6 -0.18 -4.47 7.69
CA LYS A 6 -1.58 -4.04 7.84
C LYS A 6 -1.89 -2.75 7.10
N LYS A 7 -1.01 -1.74 7.17
CA LYS A 7 -1.18 -0.48 6.43
C LYS A 7 -1.09 -0.68 4.91
N LEU A 8 -0.20 -1.54 4.44
CA LEU A 8 -0.07 -1.87 3.02
C LEU A 8 -1.34 -2.56 2.51
N ASP A 9 -1.87 -3.53 3.26
CA ASP A 9 -3.10 -4.24 2.94
C ASP A 9 -4.34 -3.32 2.96
N GLN A 10 -4.41 -2.40 3.92
CA GLN A 10 -5.48 -1.40 4.00
C GLN A 10 -5.48 -0.47 2.79
N THR A 11 -4.35 0.17 2.49
CA THR A 11 -4.25 1.10 1.36
C THR A 11 -4.47 0.42 0.01
N ARG A 12 -4.09 -0.86 -0.11
CA ARG A 12 -4.43 -1.69 -1.26
C ARG A 12 -5.95 -1.90 -1.40
N ALA A 13 -6.63 -2.26 -0.31
CA ALA A 13 -8.08 -2.47 -0.32
C ALA A 13 -8.84 -1.18 -0.68
N GLU A 14 -8.38 -0.03 -0.19
CA GLU A 14 -8.92 1.29 -0.55
C GLU A 14 -8.76 1.58 -2.05
N PHE A 15 -7.60 1.27 -2.63
CA PHE A 15 -7.39 1.42 -4.07
C PHE A 15 -8.32 0.53 -4.88
N HIS A 16 -8.49 -0.75 -4.52
CA HIS A 16 -9.42 -1.64 -5.21
C HIS A 16 -10.87 -1.14 -5.14
N ARG A 17 -11.32 -0.67 -3.97
CA ARG A 17 -12.66 -0.08 -3.84
C ARG A 17 -12.84 1.15 -4.72
N ALA A 18 -11.84 2.02 -4.81
CA ALA A 18 -11.90 3.20 -5.69
C ALA A 18 -11.94 2.81 -7.18
N VAL A 19 -11.24 1.73 -7.57
CA VAL A 19 -11.30 1.14 -8.91
C VAL A 19 -12.69 0.60 -9.20
N GLU A 20 -13.27 -0.17 -8.28
CA GLU A 20 -14.63 -0.73 -8.40
C GLU A 20 -15.69 0.38 -8.50
N ALA A 21 -15.53 1.46 -7.73
CA ALA A 21 -16.42 2.63 -7.75
C ALA A 21 -16.26 3.50 -9.02
N LYS A 22 -15.26 3.23 -9.87
CA LYS A 22 -14.91 4.03 -11.06
C LYS A 22 -14.68 5.53 -10.78
N ASN A 23 -14.36 5.89 -9.54
CA ASN A 23 -14.07 7.27 -9.17
C ASN A 23 -12.58 7.56 -9.39
N LYS A 24 -12.26 8.23 -10.51
CA LYS A 24 -10.88 8.52 -10.90
C LYS A 24 -10.12 9.34 -9.86
N ALA A 25 -10.75 10.34 -9.23
CA ALA A 25 -10.10 11.17 -8.24
C ALA A 25 -9.73 10.37 -6.98
N GLU A 26 -10.62 9.46 -6.55
CA GLU A 26 -10.33 8.55 -5.43
C GLU A 26 -9.28 7.50 -5.80
N GLN A 27 -9.27 7.02 -7.04
CA GLN A 27 -8.24 6.08 -7.52
C GLN A 27 -6.85 6.72 -7.50
N ASP A 28 -6.71 7.94 -8.03
CA ASP A 28 -5.44 8.66 -8.06
C ASP A 28 -4.93 8.94 -6.63
N ALA A 29 -5.82 9.31 -5.69
CA ALA A 29 -5.48 9.51 -4.29
C ALA A 29 -5.10 8.20 -3.56
N ALA A 30 -5.90 7.14 -3.73
CA ALA A 30 -5.66 5.84 -3.11
C ALA A 30 -4.37 5.19 -3.65
N TRP A 31 -4.09 5.35 -4.94
CA TRP A 31 -2.84 4.90 -5.56
C TRP A 31 -1.63 5.62 -4.98
N ALA A 32 -1.67 6.95 -4.85
CA ALA A 32 -0.59 7.72 -4.24
C ALA A 32 -0.32 7.29 -2.78
N ASN A 33 -1.39 7.01 -2.02
CA ASN A 33 -1.29 6.52 -0.64
C ASN A 33 -0.65 5.11 -0.59
N TYR A 34 -1.14 4.18 -1.42
CA TYR A 34 -0.57 2.83 -1.53
C TYR A 34 0.92 2.84 -1.88
N MET A 35 1.32 3.64 -2.88
CA MET A 35 2.72 3.78 -3.29
C MET A 35 3.58 4.37 -2.16
N THR A 36 3.07 5.33 -1.40
CA THR A 36 3.78 5.92 -0.25
C THR A 36 4.07 4.86 0.82
N VAL A 37 3.07 4.06 1.19
CA VAL A 37 3.22 3.00 2.19
C VAL A 37 4.13 1.88 1.67
N LEU A 38 4.05 1.55 0.38
CA LEU A 38 4.93 0.57 -0.27
C LEU A 38 6.41 1.00 -0.20
N PHE A 39 6.72 2.26 -0.52
CA PHE A 39 8.09 2.76 -0.42
C PHE A 39 8.60 2.78 1.02
N GLN A 40 7.75 3.15 1.98
CA GLN A 40 8.11 3.06 3.39
C GLN A 40 8.39 1.61 3.80
N ALA A 41 7.58 0.65 3.35
CA ALA A 41 7.77 -0.78 3.62
C ALA A 41 9.07 -1.30 3.01
N GLN A 42 9.41 -0.90 1.79
CA GLN A 42 10.67 -1.24 1.15
C GLN A 42 11.88 -0.65 1.89
N ALA A 43 11.79 0.61 2.33
CA ALA A 43 12.83 1.25 3.13
C ALA A 43 13.03 0.52 4.47
N TYR A 44 11.93 0.14 5.13
CA TYR A 44 11.95 -0.64 6.37
C TYR A 44 12.61 -2.01 6.15
N ASN A 45 12.22 -2.74 5.09
CA ASN A 45 12.83 -4.02 4.72
C ASN A 45 14.34 -3.91 4.50
N LYS A 46 14.79 -2.85 3.81
CA LYS A 46 16.21 -2.60 3.54
C LYS A 46 17.02 -2.34 4.82
N ILE A 47 16.43 -1.67 5.81
CA ILE A 47 17.10 -1.32 7.07
C ILE A 47 17.10 -2.51 8.05
N HIS A 48 15.99 -3.25 8.12
CA HIS A 48 15.76 -4.27 9.14
C HIS A 48 15.96 -5.71 8.67
N GLY A 49 16.27 -5.94 7.39
CA GLY A 49 16.47 -7.29 6.83
C GLY A 49 15.20 -8.14 6.79
N THR A 50 14.04 -7.50 6.89
CA THR A 50 12.73 -8.15 6.96
C THR A 50 12.05 -8.20 5.58
N GLU A 51 11.24 -9.24 5.31
CA GLU A 51 10.42 -9.34 4.09
C GLU A 51 8.97 -8.97 4.38
N ILE A 52 8.63 -7.66 4.39
CA ILE A 52 7.24 -7.25 4.14
C ILE A 52 6.96 -7.60 2.68
N ARG A 53 6.12 -8.61 2.43
CA ARG A 53 5.87 -9.15 1.10
C ARG A 53 4.75 -8.37 0.40
N HIS A 54 5.07 -7.88 -0.78
CA HIS A 54 4.09 -7.46 -1.78
C HIS A 54 3.60 -8.72 -2.48
N THR A 55 2.37 -9.15 -2.24
CA THR A 55 1.68 -10.11 -3.13
C THR A 55 0.92 -9.34 -4.19
N LEU A 56 1.34 -9.47 -5.46
CA LEU A 56 0.67 -8.88 -6.63
C LEU A 56 -0.78 -9.33 -6.73
#